data_AF-A0A4D9DGN1-F1
#
_entry.id   AF-A0A4D9DGN1-F1
#
_cell.length_a   1.000
_cell.length_b   1.000
_cell.length_c   1.000
_cell.angle_alpha   90.00
_cell.angle_beta   90.00
_cell.angle_gamma   90.00
#
_symmetry.space_group_name_H-M   'P 1'
#
loop_
_entity.id
_entity.type
_entity.pdbx_description
1 polymer ?
#
loop_
_entity_poly.entity_id
_entity_poly.type
_entity_poly.pdbx_seq_one_letter_code
_entity_poly.pdbx_strand_id
1 'polypeptide(L)' 'MGLSDAPHPPAERLTITMPMINRSRSVWVIASGDAKADAVADSLDGYTALPAARARGTQQTLWFVDREAASKLHTYRCPA' A
#
# COMPACT_ATOMS: atom_id res chain seq x y z
N MET A 1 -12.62 -8.82 -15.55
CA MET A 1 -11.59 -8.87 -14.49
C MET A 1 -10.95 -10.24 -14.57
N GLY A 2 -9.63 -10.29 -14.74
CA GLY A 2 -8.83 -11.51 -14.91
C GLY A 2 -7.43 -11.09 -15.33
N LEU A 3 -6.42 -11.61 -14.64
CA LEU A 3 -5.00 -11.46 -14.94
C LEU A 3 -4.46 -12.88 -15.18
N SER A 4 -3.81 -13.14 -16.30
CA SER A 4 -3.35 -14.49 -16.67
C SER A 4 -1.83 -14.66 -16.64
N ASP A 5 -1.10 -13.59 -16.38
CA ASP A 5 0.35 -13.48 -16.50
C ASP A 5 0.99 -12.92 -15.21
N ALA A 6 0.38 -13.17 -14.04
CA ALA A 6 0.93 -12.71 -12.78
C ALA A 6 2.34 -13.31 -12.57
N PRO A 7 3.35 -12.48 -12.21
CA PRO A 7 4.74 -12.93 -12.11
C PRO A 7 4.97 -13.94 -10.99
N HIS A 8 4.09 -13.93 -9.98
CA HIS A 8 4.13 -14.91 -8.90
C HIS A 8 2.99 -15.93 -9.09
N PRO A 9 3.23 -17.24 -8.90
CA PRO A 9 2.18 -18.25 -8.99
C PRO A 9 1.04 -18.03 -7.98
N PRO A 10 -0.20 -18.44 -8.28
CA PRO A 10 -0.69 -18.82 -9.61
C PRO A 10 -0.75 -17.61 -10.56
N ALA A 11 -0.48 -17.86 -11.84
CA ALA A 11 -0.46 -16.82 -12.88
C ALA A 11 -1.86 -16.25 -13.14
N GLU A 12 -2.89 -17.11 -13.07
CA GLU A 12 -4.28 -16.72 -13.18
C GLU A 12 -4.83 -16.17 -11.86
N ARG A 13 -5.33 -14.93 -11.89
CA ARG A 13 -5.88 -14.23 -10.73
C ARG A 13 -7.10 -13.40 -11.11
N LEU A 14 -8.10 -13.40 -10.24
CA LEU A 14 -9.15 -12.38 -10.26
C LEU A 14 -8.77 -11.29 -9.28
N THR A 15 -8.78 -10.03 -9.74
CA THR A 15 -8.45 -8.87 -8.92
C THR A 15 -9.41 -7.73 -9.21
N ILE A 16 -9.72 -6.95 -8.18
CA ILE A 16 -10.46 -5.69 -8.35
C ILE A 16 -9.53 -4.61 -8.90
N THR A 17 -10.08 -3.71 -9.71
CA THR A 17 -9.29 -2.65 -10.33
C THR A 17 -9.06 -1.50 -9.36
N MET A 18 -8.01 -0.71 -9.59
CA MET A 18 -7.71 0.47 -8.77
C MET A 18 -8.89 1.47 -8.68
N PRO A 19 -9.63 1.78 -9.78
CA PRO A 19 -10.83 2.61 -9.66
C PRO A 19 -11.91 2.02 -8.76
N MET A 20 -11.99 0.70 -8.62
CA MET A 20 -12.93 0.06 -7.70
C MET A 20 -12.47 0.18 -6.25
N ILE A 21 -11.17 0.00 -5.99
CA ILE A 21 -10.57 0.26 -4.65
C ILE A 21 -10.88 1.70 -4.23
N ASN A 22 -10.65 2.67 -5.12
CA ASN A 22 -10.79 4.10 -4.83
C ASN A 22 -12.24 4.60 -4.69
N ARG A 23 -13.24 3.73 -4.95
CA ARG A 23 -14.65 4.02 -4.64
C ARG A 23 -15.03 3.68 -3.20
N SER A 24 -14.18 2.97 -2.47
CA SER A 24 -14.41 2.62 -1.06
C SER A 24 -14.36 3.86 -0.16
N ARG A 25 -15.21 3.91 0.87
CA ARG A 25 -15.18 4.98 1.89
C ARG A 25 -13.85 5.01 2.64
N SER A 26 -13.37 3.83 3.01
CA SER A 26 -12.11 3.63 3.73
C SER A 26 -11.27 2.62 2.96
N VAL A 27 -9.97 2.91 2.82
CA VAL A 27 -8.97 1.95 2.32
C VAL A 27 -7.91 1.78 3.40
N TRP A 28 -7.66 0.54 3.80
CA TRP A 28 -6.64 0.23 4.80
C TRP A 28 -5.53 -0.59 4.15
N VAL A 29 -4.29 -0.12 4.29
CA VAL A 29 -3.10 -0.84 3.82
C VAL A 29 -2.37 -1.36 5.05
N ILE A 30 -2.10 -2.65 5.08
CA ILE A 30 -1.40 -3.32 6.19
C ILE A 30 -0.08 -3.85 5.62
N ALA A 31 1.05 -3.44 6.22
CA ALA A 31 2.37 -3.91 5.84
C ALA A 31 3.22 -4.18 7.08
N SER A 32 4.00 -5.27 7.03
CA SER A 32 4.82 -5.74 8.16
C SER A 32 6.10 -6.36 7.62
N GLY A 33 7.16 -6.25 8.40
CA GLY A 33 8.50 -6.73 8.07
C GLY A 33 9.35 -5.74 7.26
N ASP A 34 10.66 -5.88 7.42
CA ASP A 34 11.69 -5.05 6.79
C ASP A 34 11.62 -5.02 5.25
N ALA A 35 11.24 -6.15 4.64
CA ALA A 35 11.10 -6.30 3.20
C ALA A 35 10.03 -5.36 2.58
N LYS A 36 9.21 -4.71 3.40
CA LYS A 36 8.21 -3.73 2.95
C LYS A 36 8.62 -2.28 3.15
N ALA A 37 9.75 -2.01 3.84
CA ALA A 37 10.13 -0.67 4.25
C ALA A 37 10.24 0.33 3.09
N ASP A 38 10.90 -0.07 1.98
CA ASP A 38 11.01 0.77 0.79
C ASP A 38 9.65 1.05 0.15
N ALA A 39 8.87 0.00 -0.09
CA ALA A 39 7.56 0.13 -0.73
C ALA A 39 6.59 1.00 0.09
N VAL A 40 6.68 0.95 1.42
CA VAL A 40 5.89 1.79 2.32
C VAL A 40 6.33 3.25 2.22
N ALA A 41 7.63 3.53 2.33
CA ALA A 41 8.18 4.89 2.21
C ALA A 41 7.84 5.52 0.86
N ASP A 42 8.17 4.85 -0.25
CA ASP A 42 7.89 5.32 -1.60
C ASP A 42 6.40 5.56 -1.83
N SER A 43 5.53 4.69 -1.28
CA SER A 43 4.08 4.85 -1.45
C SER A 43 3.54 6.06 -0.71
N LEU A 44 4.03 6.32 0.50
CA LEU A 44 3.61 7.46 1.32
C LEU A 44 4.19 8.79 0.80
N ASP A 45 5.36 8.76 0.18
CA ASP A 45 5.96 9.90 -0.54
C ASP A 45 5.27 10.18 -1.90
N GLY A 46 4.31 9.34 -2.31
CA GLY A 46 3.47 9.57 -3.47
C GLY A 46 4.03 9.02 -4.79
N TYR A 47 4.94 8.06 -4.75
CA TYR A 47 5.48 7.41 -5.95
C TYR A 47 4.41 6.54 -6.66
N THR A 48 3.66 7.14 -7.57
CA THR A 48 2.46 6.54 -8.19
C THR A 48 2.70 5.33 -9.09
N ALA A 49 3.96 5.00 -9.40
CA ALA A 49 4.29 3.74 -10.08
C ALA A 49 3.98 2.53 -9.20
N LEU A 50 3.99 2.68 -7.87
CA LEU A 50 3.56 1.65 -6.94
C LEU A 50 2.03 1.63 -6.84
N PRO A 51 1.37 0.47 -6.99
CA PRO A 51 -0.08 0.36 -6.84
C PRO A 51 -0.59 0.85 -5.47
N ALA A 52 0.18 0.63 -4.41
CA ALA A 52 -0.21 1.02 -3.05
C ALA A 52 -0.28 2.56 -2.87
N ALA A 53 0.56 3.33 -3.57
CA ALA A 53 0.51 4.80 -3.58
C ALA A 53 -0.80 5.35 -4.18
N ARG A 54 -1.45 4.56 -5.04
CA ARG A 54 -2.68 4.94 -5.75
C ARG A 54 -3.96 4.55 -5.01
N ALA A 55 -3.85 3.70 -4.00
CA ALA A 55 -4.99 3.21 -3.22
C ALA A 55 -5.45 4.33 -2.27
N ARG A 56 -6.60 4.93 -2.55
CA ARG A 56 -7.17 6.04 -1.77
C ARG A 56 -8.67 5.90 -1.57
N GLY A 57 -9.10 5.82 -0.32
CA GLY A 57 -10.51 5.87 0.03
C GLY A 57 -11.10 7.27 -0.13
N THR A 58 -12.41 7.36 -0.33
CA THR A 58 -13.12 8.63 -0.53
C THR A 58 -13.25 9.46 0.76
N GLN A 59 -13.13 8.84 1.93
CA GLN A 59 -13.13 9.52 3.23
C GLN A 59 -11.79 9.39 3.95
N GLN A 60 -11.18 8.19 3.94
CA GLN A 60 -9.90 7.97 4.61
C GLN A 60 -9.08 6.86 3.99
N THR A 61 -7.76 6.98 4.13
CA THR A 61 -6.79 5.93 3.84
C THR A 61 -5.89 5.75 5.04
N LEU A 62 -5.90 4.58 5.66
CA LEU A 62 -5.10 4.28 6.85
C LEU A 62 -4.01 3.29 6.50
N TRP A 63 -2.81 3.52 7.03
CA TRP A 63 -1.66 2.63 6.92
C TRP A 63 -1.34 2.06 8.30
N PHE A 64 -1.46 0.74 8.43
CA PHE A 64 -1.05 0.01 9.62
C PHE A 64 0.28 -0.66 9.31
N VAL A 65 1.35 -0.10 9.89
CA VAL A 65 2.73 -0.53 9.65
C VAL A 65 3.42 -0.85 10.97
N ASP A 66 4.17 -1.93 11.01
CA ASP A 66 5.03 -2.24 12.15
C ASP A 66 6.33 -1.42 12.12
N ARG A 67 7.18 -1.58 13.14
CA ARG A 67 8.43 -0.80 13.24
C ARG A 67 9.40 -1.11 12.10
N GLU A 68 9.44 -2.35 11.62
CA GLU A 68 10.38 -2.76 10.58
C GLU A 68 9.96 -2.20 9.21
N ALA A 69 8.67 -2.29 8.87
CA ALA A 69 8.09 -1.70 7.68
C ALA A 69 8.08 -0.16 7.73
N ALA A 70 8.08 0.45 8.93
CA ALA A 70 8.19 1.90 9.11
C ALA A 70 9.64 2.40 9.18
N SER A 71 10.65 1.53 9.09
CA SER A 71 12.06 1.87 9.36
C SER A 71 12.64 2.96 8.45
N LYS A 72 12.05 3.17 7.26
CA LYS A 72 12.46 4.19 6.29
C LYS A 72 11.57 5.45 6.28
N LEU A 73 10.59 5.53 7.18
CA LEU A 73 9.71 6.71 7.27
C LEU A 73 10.38 7.84 8.06
N HIS A 74 10.14 9.06 7.59
CA HIS A 74 10.46 10.26 8.35
C HIS A 74 9.54 10.34 9.57
N THR A 75 10.05 9.90 10.72
CA THR A 75 9.31 9.99 11.99
C THR A 75 9.66 11.27 12.71
N TYR A 76 8.65 12.07 13.04
CA TYR A 76 8.80 13.14 14.01
C TYR A 76 8.63 12.54 15.40
N ARG A 77 9.71 12.51 16.20
CA ARG A 77 9.59 12.18 17.62
C ARG A 77 9.12 13.42 18.36
N CYS A 78 7.88 13.41 18.83
CA CYS A 78 7.42 14.45 19.73
C CYS A 78 8.26 14.39 21.02
N PRO A 79 8.94 15.47 21.41
CA PRO A 79 9.54 15.56 22.74
C PRO A 79 8.42 15.51 23.79
N ALA A 80 8.72 14.87 24.92
CA ALA A 80 7.81 14.68 26.05
C ALA A 80 7.59 15.98 26.84
#